data_AF-A0A396JAR8-F1
#
_entry.id   AF-A0A396JAR8-F1
#
_cell.length_a   1.000
_cell.length_b   1.000
_cell.length_c   1.000
_cell.angle_alpha   90.00
_cell.angle_beta   90.00
_cell.angle_gamma   90.00
#
_symmetry.space_group_name_H-M   'P 1'
#
loop_
_entity.id
_entity.type
_entity.pdbx_description
1 polymer ?
#
loop_
_entity_poly.entity_id
_entity_poly.type
_entity_poly.pdbx_seq_one_letter_code
_entity_poly.pdbx_strand_id
1 'polypeptide(L)'
;MHPGSFGGICIHCGQKVDAESGVSFGYIHKGLKLDDKEISRVRDIDVKNLLNRRKLCLVLDLDHTLLNTTFLYRLSSEEMHLKTHTDSLEDISKGSLFMLEHVQVMTKLRPFVRTFLKEASEMFEMYIYTMGDRRYSLEMAKLLDPQGLYFKDKVISREDGTQKNVKDLDLVLGTENSILILDDKEEVWPKYRDNLILMERYHFFNSSCQDFGLQCKSLAALNIDENETDGALAKILEVLRQINYKFFDELQGDLVDRDVRQVLSSFRGEVLRGCVIVFSLNFRGDLRILRRIAERLGATCLKKHDPTVTHVVATDFVTKESRWAVEEKKFLVNRRWLEAADFYFQKQPEENFLCQNALVSGS
;
A
#
# COMPACT_ATOMS: atom_id res chain seq x y z
N MET A 1 -31.87 -22.77 -5.93
CA MET A 1 -30.50 -22.20 -5.98
C MET A 1 -30.07 -21.95 -4.55
N HIS A 2 -28.89 -22.40 -4.14
CA HIS A 2 -28.45 -22.32 -2.75
C HIS A 2 -27.59 -21.05 -2.58
N PRO A 3 -27.99 -20.07 -1.73
CA PRO A 3 -27.30 -18.78 -1.63
C PRO A 3 -25.91 -18.87 -0.98
N GLY A 4 -25.69 -19.94 -0.24
CA GLY A 4 -24.45 -20.17 0.48
C GLY A 4 -24.56 -21.43 1.32
N SER A 5 -23.45 -21.84 1.90
CA SER A 5 -23.37 -23.00 2.75
C SER A 5 -22.42 -22.81 3.92
N PHE A 6 -22.65 -23.62 4.93
CA PHE A 6 -21.82 -23.70 6.11
C PHE A 6 -21.49 -25.18 6.36
N GLY A 7 -20.21 -25.55 6.24
CA GLY A 7 -19.79 -26.94 6.38
C GLY A 7 -20.45 -27.90 5.38
N GLY A 8 -20.78 -27.41 4.18
CA GLY A 8 -21.45 -28.19 3.13
C GLY A 8 -22.97 -28.30 3.27
N ILE A 9 -23.58 -27.55 4.19
CA ILE A 9 -25.03 -27.49 4.38
C ILE A 9 -25.53 -26.11 3.97
N CYS A 10 -26.55 -26.05 3.10
CA CYS A 10 -27.15 -24.79 2.66
C CYS A 10 -27.71 -23.99 3.85
N ILE A 11 -27.31 -22.71 3.97
CA ILE A 11 -27.74 -21.82 5.06
C ILE A 11 -29.24 -21.48 5.04
N HIS A 12 -29.92 -21.72 3.91
CA HIS A 12 -31.34 -21.39 3.73
C HIS A 12 -32.27 -22.61 3.80
N CYS A 13 -31.89 -23.75 3.21
CA CYS A 13 -32.78 -24.93 3.12
C CYS A 13 -32.28 -26.16 3.88
N GLY A 14 -31.09 -26.13 4.47
CA GLY A 14 -30.54 -27.25 5.26
C GLY A 14 -30.13 -28.48 4.44
N GLN A 15 -30.21 -28.42 3.11
CA GLN A 15 -29.79 -29.53 2.25
C GLN A 15 -28.26 -29.53 2.06
N LYS A 16 -27.68 -30.70 1.81
CA LYS A 16 -26.27 -30.83 1.43
C LYS A 16 -26.05 -30.18 0.06
N VAL A 17 -24.98 -29.40 -0.05
CA VAL A 17 -24.52 -28.81 -1.30
C VAL A 17 -23.16 -29.35 -1.67
N ASP A 18 -22.79 -29.22 -2.95
CA ASP A 18 -21.47 -29.61 -3.42
C ASP A 18 -20.37 -28.81 -2.70
N ALA A 19 -19.36 -29.51 -2.21
CA ALA A 19 -18.25 -28.94 -1.48
C ALA A 19 -17.41 -27.99 -2.33
N GLU A 20 -17.43 -28.11 -3.66
CA GLU A 20 -16.71 -27.21 -4.58
C GLU A 20 -17.49 -25.95 -4.95
N SER A 21 -18.78 -25.87 -4.60
CA SER A 21 -19.62 -24.73 -4.97
C SER A 21 -19.42 -23.50 -4.06
N GLY A 22 -19.35 -22.31 -4.69
CA GLY A 22 -19.26 -21.00 -4.03
C GLY A 22 -17.87 -20.56 -3.61
N VAL A 23 -17.73 -19.26 -3.32
CA VAL A 23 -16.50 -18.63 -2.84
C VAL A 23 -16.39 -18.80 -1.33
N SER A 24 -15.19 -19.15 -0.84
CA SER A 24 -14.93 -19.40 0.58
C SER A 24 -14.66 -18.11 1.35
N PHE A 25 -15.52 -17.79 2.32
CA PHE A 25 -15.33 -16.68 3.28
C PHE A 25 -14.78 -17.22 4.60
N GLY A 26 -13.73 -18.02 4.49
CA GLY A 26 -13.11 -18.74 5.61
C GLY A 26 -12.49 -17.83 6.67
N TYR A 27 -12.19 -16.58 6.31
CA TYR A 27 -11.71 -15.55 7.21
C TYR A 27 -12.81 -15.05 8.17
N ILE A 28 -14.08 -15.01 7.73
CA ILE A 28 -15.24 -14.68 8.58
C ILE A 28 -15.59 -15.89 9.46
N HIS A 29 -15.80 -17.03 8.84
CA HIS A 29 -16.06 -18.26 9.55
C HIS A 29 -15.59 -19.47 8.76
N LYS A 30 -14.86 -20.38 9.41
CA LYS A 30 -14.41 -21.63 8.79
C LYS A 30 -15.60 -22.41 8.24
N GLY A 31 -15.55 -22.74 6.95
CA GLY A 31 -16.58 -23.51 6.26
C GLY A 31 -17.74 -22.69 5.69
N LEU A 32 -17.73 -21.36 5.84
CA LEU A 32 -18.66 -20.46 5.16
C LEU A 32 -18.30 -20.34 3.68
N LYS A 33 -19.26 -20.61 2.80
CA LYS A 33 -19.18 -20.35 1.37
C LYS A 33 -20.41 -19.61 0.90
N LEU A 34 -20.25 -18.67 -0.03
CA LEU A 34 -21.35 -17.89 -0.61
C LEU A 34 -21.35 -18.04 -2.12
N ASP A 35 -22.53 -18.00 -2.73
CA ASP A 35 -22.65 -17.94 -4.19
C ASP A 35 -22.49 -16.49 -4.69
N ASP A 36 -22.14 -16.32 -5.97
CA ASP A 36 -21.87 -15.00 -6.55
C ASP A 36 -23.05 -14.03 -6.45
N LYS A 37 -24.29 -14.53 -6.54
CA LYS A 37 -25.48 -13.67 -6.42
C LYS A 37 -25.67 -13.19 -4.99
N GLU A 38 -25.47 -14.07 -4.01
CA GLU A 38 -25.53 -13.69 -2.60
C GLU A 38 -24.40 -12.72 -2.23
N ILE A 39 -23.17 -12.95 -2.72
CA ILE A 39 -22.06 -12.01 -2.53
C ILE A 39 -22.41 -10.63 -3.09
N SER A 40 -22.94 -10.58 -4.31
CA SER A 40 -23.36 -9.32 -4.95
C SER A 40 -24.45 -8.61 -4.13
N ARG A 41 -25.44 -9.36 -3.67
CA ARG A 41 -26.54 -8.84 -2.83
C ARG A 41 -26.01 -8.26 -1.51
N VAL A 42 -25.08 -8.96 -0.84
CA VAL A 42 -24.47 -8.49 0.41
C VAL A 42 -23.63 -7.25 0.17
N ARG A 43 -22.79 -7.23 -0.88
CA ARG A 43 -22.01 -6.06 -1.28
C ARG A 43 -22.88 -4.82 -1.49
N ASP A 44 -23.98 -4.95 -2.23
CA ASP A 44 -24.87 -3.82 -2.50
C ASP A 44 -25.47 -3.23 -1.21
N ILE A 45 -25.81 -4.09 -0.25
CA ILE A 45 -26.35 -3.67 1.05
C ILE A 45 -25.26 -3.00 1.88
N ASP A 46 -24.08 -3.62 1.98
CA ASP A 46 -22.98 -3.12 2.79
C ASP A 46 -22.45 -1.78 2.26
N VAL A 47 -22.29 -1.65 0.94
CA VAL A 47 -21.88 -0.39 0.30
C VAL A 47 -22.90 0.71 0.57
N LYS A 48 -24.21 0.46 0.39
CA LYS A 48 -25.24 1.47 0.73
C LYS A 48 -25.17 1.88 2.19
N ASN A 49 -25.00 0.93 3.11
CA ASN A 49 -24.84 1.21 4.54
C ASN A 49 -23.58 1.99 4.87
N LEU A 50 -22.46 1.75 4.16
CA LEU A 50 -21.22 2.49 4.31
C LEU A 50 -21.36 3.91 3.79
N LEU A 51 -21.90 4.10 2.59
CA LEU A 51 -22.12 5.41 1.98
C LEU A 51 -23.04 6.29 2.84
N ASN A 52 -24.10 5.71 3.43
CA ASN A 52 -24.97 6.41 4.38
C ASN A 52 -24.24 6.90 5.64
N ARG A 53 -23.19 6.19 6.05
CA ARG A 53 -22.30 6.56 7.16
C ARG A 53 -21.10 7.40 6.71
N ARG A 54 -21.08 7.82 5.43
CA ARG A 54 -19.99 8.55 4.78
C ARG A 54 -18.65 7.82 4.85
N LYS A 55 -18.71 6.49 4.70
CA LYS A 55 -17.54 5.61 4.70
C LYS A 55 -17.32 4.93 3.35
N LEU A 56 -16.05 4.69 3.04
CA LEU A 56 -15.59 3.83 1.94
C LEU A 56 -14.96 2.55 2.52
N CYS A 57 -14.42 1.68 1.67
CA CYS A 57 -13.63 0.52 2.10
C CYS A 57 -12.13 0.79 1.91
N LEU A 58 -11.31 0.37 2.87
CA LEU A 58 -9.86 0.44 2.79
C LEU A 58 -9.25 -0.93 3.04
N VAL A 59 -8.60 -1.50 2.03
CA VAL A 59 -7.86 -2.77 2.13
C VAL A 59 -6.41 -2.45 2.45
N LEU A 60 -5.89 -3.02 3.53
CA LEU A 60 -4.56 -2.77 4.05
C LEU A 60 -3.72 -4.03 3.96
N ASP A 61 -2.54 -3.92 3.34
CA ASP A 61 -1.49 -4.91 3.50
C ASP A 61 -0.78 -4.78 4.87
N LEU A 62 0.00 -5.80 5.26
CA LEU A 62 0.74 -5.82 6.52
C LEU A 62 2.24 -5.51 6.31
N ASP A 63 2.97 -6.47 5.78
CA ASP A 63 4.43 -6.47 5.70
C ASP A 63 4.95 -5.38 4.76
N HIS A 64 5.86 -4.55 5.24
CA HIS A 64 6.38 -3.36 4.56
C HIS A 64 5.35 -2.25 4.31
N THR A 65 4.08 -2.46 4.66
CA THR A 65 3.02 -1.45 4.57
C THR A 65 2.75 -0.83 5.94
N LEU A 66 2.19 -1.59 6.89
CA LEU A 66 1.84 -1.15 8.24
C LEU A 66 2.86 -1.55 9.31
N LEU A 67 3.69 -2.54 9.01
CA LEU A 67 4.68 -3.10 9.92
C LEU A 67 5.81 -3.74 9.13
N ASN A 68 6.90 -4.09 9.81
CA ASN A 68 7.94 -4.93 9.26
C ASN A 68 8.25 -6.05 10.26
N THR A 69 8.37 -7.28 9.77
CA THR A 69 8.66 -8.46 10.58
C THR A 69 9.98 -9.10 10.13
N THR A 70 10.73 -9.68 11.08
CA THR A 70 11.88 -10.55 10.81
C THR A 70 11.79 -11.81 11.66
N PHE A 71 12.30 -12.93 11.15
CA PHE A 71 12.47 -14.14 11.98
C PHE A 71 13.59 -13.93 13.00
N LEU A 72 13.43 -14.47 14.22
CA LEU A 72 14.41 -14.27 15.29
C LEU A 72 15.81 -14.82 14.96
N TYR A 73 15.90 -15.87 14.14
CA TYR A 73 17.17 -16.43 13.69
C TYR A 73 17.85 -15.59 12.58
N ARG A 74 17.15 -14.61 12.00
CA ARG A 74 17.67 -13.71 10.96
C ARG A 74 18.14 -12.35 11.48
N LEU A 75 18.02 -12.10 12.79
CA LEU A 75 18.53 -10.87 13.40
C LEU A 75 20.05 -10.80 13.22
N SER A 76 20.55 -9.67 12.71
CA SER A 76 22.00 -9.47 12.58
C SER A 76 22.65 -9.24 13.94
N SER A 77 23.99 -9.34 14.00
CA SER A 77 24.73 -9.03 15.22
C SER A 77 24.48 -7.60 15.70
N GLU A 78 24.31 -6.65 14.78
CA GLU A 78 23.95 -5.26 15.11
C GLU A 78 22.53 -5.13 15.67
N GLU A 79 21.62 -6.06 15.37
CA GLU A 79 20.20 -6.01 15.80
C GLU A 79 19.93 -6.84 17.07
N MET A 80 20.90 -7.64 17.54
CA MET A 80 20.70 -8.49 18.72
C MET A 80 20.35 -7.68 19.99
N HIS A 81 20.78 -6.42 20.08
CA HIS A 81 20.42 -5.53 21.18
C HIS A 81 18.91 -5.23 21.26
N LEU A 82 18.17 -5.36 20.15
CA LEU A 82 16.72 -5.13 20.12
C LEU A 82 15.97 -6.11 21.02
N LYS A 83 16.52 -7.30 21.27
CA LYS A 83 15.90 -8.31 22.14
C LYS A 83 15.69 -7.82 23.57
N THR A 84 16.52 -6.90 24.05
CA THR A 84 16.39 -6.32 25.40
C THR A 84 15.58 -5.02 25.42
N HIS A 85 15.16 -4.52 24.26
CA HIS A 85 14.44 -3.26 24.08
C HIS A 85 13.04 -3.47 23.49
N THR A 86 12.52 -4.70 23.53
CA THR A 86 11.15 -4.98 23.09
C THR A 86 10.15 -4.45 24.09
N ASP A 87 9.03 -3.94 23.59
CA ASP A 87 7.91 -3.53 24.39
C ASP A 87 7.20 -4.72 25.02
N SER A 88 6.55 -4.48 26.16
CA SER A 88 5.81 -5.51 26.89
C SER A 88 4.61 -6.00 26.08
N LEU A 89 4.41 -7.33 26.07
CA LEU A 89 3.19 -7.94 25.54
C LEU A 89 2.01 -7.83 26.52
N GLU A 90 2.23 -7.37 27.75
CA GLU A 90 1.16 -7.12 28.72
C GLU A 90 0.41 -5.80 28.41
N ASP A 91 1.13 -4.78 27.94
CA ASP A 91 0.55 -3.49 27.47
C ASP A 91 1.03 -3.18 26.04
N ILE A 92 0.43 -3.88 25.07
CA ILE A 92 0.72 -3.72 23.65
C ILE A 92 0.34 -2.31 23.14
N SER A 93 -0.57 -1.62 23.83
CA SER A 93 -1.19 -0.38 23.34
C SER A 93 -0.21 0.77 23.13
N LYS A 94 0.94 0.74 23.83
CA LYS A 94 1.97 1.79 23.77
C LYS A 94 3.26 1.34 23.07
N GLY A 95 3.40 0.05 22.82
CA GLY A 95 4.58 -0.50 22.17
C GLY A 95 4.52 -0.42 20.65
N SER A 96 5.70 -0.46 20.04
CA SER A 96 5.89 -0.57 18.59
C SER A 96 6.82 -1.72 18.21
N LEU A 97 7.68 -2.24 19.10
CA LEU A 97 8.62 -3.33 18.81
C LEU A 97 8.34 -4.53 19.70
N PHE A 98 7.95 -5.66 19.09
CA PHE A 98 7.50 -6.84 19.82
C PHE A 98 8.27 -8.08 19.39
N MET A 99 8.63 -8.92 20.37
CA MET A 99 9.13 -10.27 20.13
C MET A 99 8.04 -11.28 20.44
N LEU A 100 7.63 -12.04 19.41
CA LEU A 100 6.60 -13.06 19.51
C LEU A 100 7.24 -14.44 19.44
N GLU A 101 7.62 -15.00 20.59
CA GLU A 101 8.35 -16.26 20.67
C GLU A 101 7.54 -17.45 20.12
N HIS A 102 6.22 -17.48 20.28
CA HIS A 102 5.36 -18.58 19.81
C HIS A 102 5.27 -18.70 18.29
N VAL A 103 5.58 -17.62 17.56
CA VAL A 103 5.69 -17.59 16.09
C VAL A 103 7.11 -17.32 15.61
N GLN A 104 8.09 -17.22 16.53
CA GLN A 104 9.52 -17.04 16.26
C GLN A 104 9.85 -15.81 15.39
N VAL A 105 9.13 -14.70 15.62
CA VAL A 105 9.36 -13.44 14.91
C VAL A 105 9.56 -12.25 15.84
N MET A 106 10.25 -11.23 15.35
CA MET A 106 10.25 -9.88 15.89
C MET A 106 9.53 -8.96 14.90
N THR A 107 8.62 -8.13 15.39
CA THR A 107 7.81 -7.23 14.57
C THR A 107 7.93 -5.81 15.07
N LYS A 108 8.18 -4.90 14.13
CA LYS A 108 8.15 -3.46 14.34
C LYS A 108 6.92 -2.90 13.64
N LEU A 109 6.04 -2.25 14.39
CA LEU A 109 4.94 -1.45 13.86
C LEU A 109 5.51 -0.18 13.22
N ARG A 110 5.00 0.16 12.04
CA ARG A 110 5.42 1.39 11.36
C ARG A 110 4.98 2.60 12.19
N PRO A 111 5.84 3.63 12.33
CA PRO A 111 5.48 4.86 13.03
C PRO A 111 4.12 5.41 12.57
N PHE A 112 3.37 5.99 13.49
CA PHE A 112 2.03 6.55 13.31
C PHE A 112 0.90 5.55 13.06
N VAL A 113 1.15 4.23 12.96
CA VAL A 113 0.12 3.25 12.54
C VAL A 113 -1.13 3.24 13.42
N ARG A 114 -1.01 3.42 14.74
CA ARG A 114 -2.18 3.39 15.63
C ARG A 114 -3.09 4.61 15.42
N THR A 115 -2.49 5.79 15.27
CA THR A 115 -3.21 7.03 14.96
C THR A 115 -3.82 6.94 13.56
N PHE A 116 -3.06 6.44 12.58
CA PHE A 116 -3.54 6.15 11.25
C PHE A 116 -4.80 5.27 11.27
N LEU A 117 -4.77 4.11 11.93
CA LEU A 117 -5.91 3.20 12.00
C LEU A 117 -7.12 3.83 12.70
N LYS A 118 -6.90 4.53 13.81
CA LYS A 118 -7.97 5.23 14.53
C LYS A 118 -8.67 6.24 13.63
N GLU A 119 -7.91 7.14 13.00
CA GLU A 119 -8.47 8.22 12.18
C GLU A 119 -9.02 7.71 10.85
N ALA A 120 -8.37 6.74 10.21
CA ALA A 120 -8.90 6.08 9.02
C ALA A 120 -10.22 5.36 9.32
N SER A 121 -10.39 4.79 10.52
CA SER A 121 -11.65 4.11 10.89
C SER A 121 -12.87 5.04 10.94
N GLU A 122 -12.68 6.37 11.00
CA GLU A 122 -13.78 7.34 10.93
C GLU A 122 -14.34 7.46 9.50
N MET A 123 -13.49 7.22 8.49
CA MET A 123 -13.79 7.40 7.07
C MET A 123 -13.90 6.08 6.30
N PHE A 124 -13.39 4.97 6.85
CA PHE A 124 -13.27 3.70 6.15
C PHE A 124 -13.70 2.52 7.00
N GLU A 125 -14.30 1.53 6.35
CA GLU A 125 -14.36 0.15 6.84
C GLU A 125 -13.11 -0.59 6.37
N MET A 126 -12.30 -1.07 7.31
CA MET A 126 -10.94 -1.53 7.02
C MET A 126 -10.81 -3.04 7.00
N TYR A 127 -10.11 -3.57 6.00
CA TYR A 127 -9.75 -4.98 5.87
C TYR A 127 -8.24 -5.13 5.95
N ILE A 128 -7.75 -6.19 6.59
CA ILE A 128 -6.39 -6.68 6.34
C ILE A 128 -6.46 -7.68 5.19
N TYR A 129 -5.60 -7.53 4.19
CA TYR A 129 -5.35 -8.54 3.17
C TYR A 129 -3.85 -8.71 2.97
N THR A 130 -3.30 -9.80 3.50
CA THR A 130 -1.86 -10.12 3.45
C THR A 130 -1.58 -11.42 2.70
N MET A 131 -0.35 -11.54 2.17
CA MET A 131 0.21 -12.81 1.68
C MET A 131 0.87 -13.65 2.79
N GLY A 132 0.83 -13.19 4.05
CA GLY A 132 1.20 -13.96 5.22
C GLY A 132 0.22 -15.10 5.51
N ASP A 133 0.70 -16.12 6.24
CA ASP A 133 -0.17 -17.20 6.71
C ASP A 133 -1.15 -16.73 7.78
N ARG A 134 -2.23 -17.48 7.98
CA ARG A 134 -3.33 -17.11 8.90
C ARG A 134 -2.86 -16.94 10.35
N ARG A 135 -1.93 -17.78 10.80
CA ARG A 135 -1.46 -17.73 12.19
C ARG A 135 -0.70 -16.43 12.42
N TYR A 136 0.18 -16.10 11.50
CA TYR A 136 0.93 -14.85 11.50
C TYR A 136 -0.01 -13.63 11.40
N SER A 137 -0.93 -13.62 10.42
CA SER A 137 -1.79 -12.45 10.17
C SER A 137 -2.69 -12.09 11.35
N LEU A 138 -3.22 -13.10 12.05
CA LEU A 138 -4.03 -12.89 13.25
C LEU A 138 -3.22 -12.34 14.42
N GLU A 139 -1.96 -12.73 14.58
CA GLU A 139 -1.08 -12.16 15.60
C GLU A 139 -0.72 -10.70 15.28
N MET A 140 -0.45 -10.38 14.01
CA MET A 140 -0.21 -9.00 13.58
C MET A 140 -1.45 -8.12 13.76
N ALA A 141 -2.63 -8.63 13.43
CA ALA A 141 -3.89 -7.94 13.64
C ALA A 141 -4.10 -7.60 15.13
N LYS A 142 -3.75 -8.50 16.06
CA LYS A 142 -3.79 -8.23 17.52
C LYS A 142 -2.81 -7.15 17.94
N LEU A 143 -1.61 -7.10 17.35
CA LEU A 143 -0.65 -6.03 17.64
C LEU A 143 -1.16 -4.67 17.18
N LEU A 144 -1.79 -4.61 16.01
CA LEU A 144 -2.33 -3.38 15.41
C LEU A 144 -3.62 -2.92 16.09
N ASP A 145 -4.53 -3.85 16.39
CA ASP A 145 -5.88 -3.62 16.93
C ASP A 145 -6.15 -4.51 18.15
N PRO A 146 -5.52 -4.23 19.32
CA PRO A 146 -5.61 -5.11 20.49
C PRO A 146 -7.04 -5.25 21.05
N GLN A 147 -7.90 -4.25 20.82
CA GLN A 147 -9.28 -4.23 21.29
C GLN A 147 -10.28 -4.75 20.23
N GLY A 148 -9.83 -5.09 19.02
CA GLY A 148 -10.69 -5.59 17.94
C GLY A 148 -11.72 -4.55 17.46
N LEU A 149 -11.37 -3.27 17.48
CA LEU A 149 -12.28 -2.17 17.11
C LEU A 149 -12.40 -2.00 15.60
N TYR A 150 -11.34 -2.31 14.86
CA TYR A 150 -11.19 -1.95 13.46
C TYR A 150 -11.42 -3.13 12.53
N PHE A 151 -10.68 -4.22 12.72
CA PHE A 151 -10.67 -5.34 11.78
C PHE A 151 -11.72 -6.38 12.14
N LYS A 152 -11.85 -6.70 13.43
CA LYS A 152 -12.66 -7.84 13.91
C LYS A 152 -12.25 -9.10 13.13
N ASP A 153 -13.19 -9.67 12.38
CA ASP A 153 -12.95 -10.88 11.58
C ASP A 153 -12.39 -10.58 10.18
N LYS A 154 -12.25 -9.31 9.77
CA LYS A 154 -11.87 -8.89 8.40
C LYS A 154 -10.36 -9.00 8.12
N VAL A 155 -9.78 -10.18 8.39
CA VAL A 155 -8.36 -10.50 8.18
C VAL A 155 -8.23 -11.61 7.15
N ILE A 156 -7.97 -11.24 5.90
CA ILE A 156 -7.80 -12.14 4.77
C ILE A 156 -6.31 -12.53 4.68
N SER A 157 -6.01 -13.82 4.88
CA SER A 157 -4.64 -14.35 4.79
C SER A 157 -4.40 -15.04 3.45
N ARG A 158 -3.16 -15.51 3.23
CA ARG A 158 -2.79 -16.25 2.02
C ARG A 158 -3.67 -17.48 1.76
N GLU A 159 -4.11 -18.15 2.81
CA GLU A 159 -4.96 -19.35 2.73
C GLU A 159 -6.39 -19.04 2.29
N ASP A 160 -6.84 -17.79 2.44
CA ASP A 160 -8.15 -17.37 1.95
C ASP A 160 -8.12 -17.00 0.46
N GLY A 161 -6.95 -16.59 -0.06
CA GLY A 161 -6.78 -16.11 -1.42
C GLY A 161 -7.30 -17.10 -2.49
N THR A 162 -8.10 -16.58 -3.42
CA THR A 162 -8.69 -17.36 -4.52
C THR A 162 -7.74 -17.54 -5.71
N GLN A 163 -6.68 -16.72 -5.77
CA GLN A 163 -5.68 -16.71 -6.83
C GLN A 163 -4.29 -16.94 -6.26
N LYS A 164 -3.47 -17.72 -6.98
CA LYS A 164 -2.10 -18.02 -6.55
C LYS A 164 -1.20 -16.80 -6.73
N ASN A 165 -0.53 -16.39 -5.64
CA ASN A 165 0.47 -15.32 -5.62
C ASN A 165 -0.01 -13.91 -6.00
N VAL A 166 -1.32 -13.68 -6.10
CA VAL A 166 -1.92 -12.37 -6.34
C VAL A 166 -3.16 -12.20 -5.46
N LYS A 167 -3.54 -10.96 -5.18
CA LYS A 167 -4.72 -10.58 -4.41
C LYS A 167 -5.84 -10.15 -5.37
N ASP A 168 -7.08 -10.39 -4.96
CA ASP A 168 -8.29 -10.00 -5.69
C ASP A 168 -9.28 -9.32 -4.71
N LEU A 169 -10.29 -8.61 -5.19
CA LEU A 169 -11.31 -7.99 -4.33
C LEU A 169 -12.54 -8.89 -4.16
N ASP A 170 -12.52 -10.10 -4.71
CA ASP A 170 -13.59 -11.09 -4.65
C ASP A 170 -13.97 -11.53 -3.22
N LEU A 171 -13.05 -11.41 -2.25
CA LEU A 171 -13.29 -11.68 -0.82
C LEU A 171 -13.65 -10.43 -0.01
N VAL A 172 -13.61 -9.24 -0.60
CA VAL A 172 -13.98 -7.99 0.10
C VAL A 172 -15.47 -7.72 -0.13
N LEU A 173 -16.21 -7.50 0.95
CA LEU A 173 -17.65 -7.15 0.90
C LEU A 173 -17.84 -5.65 0.63
N GLY A 174 -17.25 -5.18 -0.46
CA GLY A 174 -17.45 -3.84 -1.02
C GLY A 174 -17.44 -3.91 -2.56
N THR A 175 -17.75 -2.80 -3.21
CA THR A 175 -17.65 -2.66 -4.67
C THR A 175 -16.40 -1.89 -5.06
N GLU A 176 -15.81 -2.21 -6.22
CA GLU A 176 -14.54 -1.61 -6.65
C GLU A 176 -14.57 -0.07 -6.67
N ASN A 177 -15.71 0.53 -7.02
CA ASN A 177 -15.89 1.98 -7.06
C ASN A 177 -15.90 2.65 -5.67
N SER A 178 -15.92 1.87 -4.59
CA SER A 178 -15.88 2.34 -3.20
C SER A 178 -14.71 1.76 -2.39
N ILE A 179 -13.75 1.08 -3.04
CA ILE A 179 -12.59 0.45 -2.38
C ILE A 179 -11.30 1.20 -2.75
N LEU A 180 -10.49 1.51 -1.73
CA LEU A 180 -9.09 1.87 -1.88
C LEU A 180 -8.21 0.76 -1.30
N ILE A 181 -7.02 0.59 -1.86
CA ILE A 181 -6.04 -0.42 -1.42
C ILE A 181 -4.76 0.31 -1.03
N LEU A 182 -4.19 0.01 0.13
CA LEU A 182 -2.86 0.47 0.54
C LEU A 182 -1.94 -0.74 0.62
N ASP A 183 -0.93 -0.77 -0.24
CA ASP A 183 -0.02 -1.91 -0.41
C ASP A 183 1.32 -1.40 -0.94
N ASP A 184 2.44 -2.01 -0.53
CA ASP A 184 3.78 -1.67 -1.01
C ASP A 184 4.09 -2.30 -2.39
N LYS A 185 3.22 -3.19 -2.89
CA LYS A 185 3.49 -4.03 -4.04
C LYS A 185 2.39 -3.98 -5.11
N GLU A 186 2.68 -3.32 -6.23
CA GLU A 186 1.73 -3.24 -7.36
C GLU A 186 1.50 -4.62 -8.01
N GLU A 187 2.50 -5.49 -8.07
CA GLU A 187 2.42 -6.73 -8.84
C GLU A 187 1.42 -7.75 -8.27
N VAL A 188 1.08 -7.65 -6.98
CA VAL A 188 0.07 -8.51 -6.36
C VAL A 188 -1.36 -8.06 -6.67
N TRP A 189 -1.56 -6.87 -7.26
CA TRP A 189 -2.88 -6.32 -7.64
C TRP A 189 -3.01 -6.08 -9.16
N PRO A 190 -2.88 -7.12 -10.01
CA PRO A 190 -2.80 -6.92 -11.46
C PRO A 190 -4.06 -6.28 -12.07
N LYS A 191 -5.24 -6.53 -11.49
CA LYS A 191 -6.54 -6.01 -11.94
C LYS A 191 -6.96 -4.68 -11.31
N TYR A 192 -6.39 -4.32 -10.15
CA TYR A 192 -6.92 -3.25 -9.28
C TYR A 192 -5.93 -2.10 -9.08
N ARG A 193 -5.09 -1.83 -10.08
CA ARG A 193 -4.06 -0.77 -10.04
C ARG A 193 -4.67 0.63 -9.86
N ASP A 194 -5.90 0.83 -10.33
CA ASP A 194 -6.60 2.10 -10.22
C ASP A 194 -7.21 2.32 -8.83
N ASN A 195 -7.35 1.26 -8.03
CA ASN A 195 -7.72 1.31 -6.61
C ASN A 195 -6.51 1.42 -5.67
N LEU A 196 -5.34 1.01 -6.15
CA LEU A 196 -4.11 0.93 -5.38
C LEU A 196 -3.51 2.31 -5.11
N ILE A 197 -3.24 2.59 -3.85
CA ILE A 197 -2.33 3.60 -3.33
C ILE A 197 -1.03 2.85 -3.03
N LEU A 198 -0.04 2.99 -3.92
CA LEU A 198 1.26 2.35 -3.78
C LEU A 198 2.09 3.14 -2.75
N MET A 199 2.70 2.45 -1.79
CA MET A 199 3.41 3.09 -0.69
C MET A 199 4.89 2.68 -0.64
N GLU A 200 5.74 3.55 -0.10
CA GLU A 200 7.14 3.20 0.15
C GLU A 200 7.23 2.05 1.17
N ARG A 201 8.07 1.07 0.87
CA ARG A 201 8.32 -0.08 1.73
C ARG A 201 8.96 0.33 3.05
N TYR A 202 8.39 -0.16 4.15
CA TYR A 202 8.99 -0.04 5.47
C TYR A 202 10.07 -1.11 5.70
N HIS A 203 11.34 -0.67 5.72
CA HIS A 203 12.51 -1.52 5.90
C HIS A 203 13.18 -1.26 7.26
N PHE A 204 12.53 -1.71 8.34
CA PHE A 204 13.08 -1.56 9.69
C PHE A 204 14.24 -2.52 9.97
N PHE A 205 14.05 -3.80 9.66
CA PHE A 205 15.04 -4.85 9.92
C PHE A 205 16.01 -5.04 8.74
N ASN A 206 17.24 -5.46 9.03
CA ASN A 206 18.29 -5.70 8.05
C ASN A 206 17.97 -6.88 7.13
N SER A 207 17.31 -7.91 7.66
CA SER A 207 16.83 -9.05 6.87
C SER A 207 15.90 -8.62 5.72
N SER A 208 15.06 -7.63 5.98
CA SER A 208 14.19 -7.01 4.99
C SER A 208 15.00 -6.30 3.89
N CYS A 209 16.03 -5.52 4.24
CA CYS A 209 16.92 -4.94 3.22
C CYS A 209 17.60 -6.02 2.35
N GLN A 210 18.04 -7.13 2.96
CA GLN A 210 18.68 -8.24 2.25
C GLN A 210 17.74 -8.96 1.27
N ASP A 211 16.50 -9.21 1.67
CA ASP A 211 15.49 -9.88 0.83
C ASP A 211 15.19 -9.11 -0.46
N PHE A 212 15.35 -7.78 -0.40
CA PHE A 212 15.16 -6.88 -1.54
C PHE A 212 16.48 -6.45 -2.21
N GLY A 213 17.62 -7.04 -1.81
CA GLY A 213 18.94 -6.74 -2.39
C GLY A 213 19.40 -5.28 -2.19
N LEU A 214 18.87 -4.59 -1.19
CA LEU A 214 19.20 -3.19 -0.90
C LEU A 214 20.59 -3.09 -0.30
N GLN A 215 21.39 -2.15 -0.81
CA GLN A 215 22.78 -1.91 -0.36
C GLN A 215 22.87 -0.90 0.79
N CYS A 216 21.73 -0.42 1.31
CA CYS A 216 21.67 0.52 2.42
C CYS A 216 21.52 -0.21 3.77
N LYS A 217 21.95 0.46 4.84
CA LYS A 217 21.65 0.01 6.20
C LYS A 217 20.14 0.12 6.47
N SER A 218 19.60 -0.81 7.25
CA SER A 218 18.23 -0.76 7.75
C SER A 218 18.05 0.36 8.78
N LEU A 219 16.79 0.73 9.05
CA LEU A 219 16.48 1.74 10.09
C LEU A 219 16.99 1.30 11.47
N ALA A 220 16.81 0.02 11.82
CA ALA A 220 17.34 -0.56 13.05
C ALA A 220 18.87 -0.46 13.14
N ALA A 221 19.59 -0.75 12.06
CA ALA A 221 21.05 -0.65 12.03
C ALA A 221 21.57 0.79 12.10
N LEU A 222 20.73 1.76 11.73
CA LEU A 222 21.01 3.20 11.86
C LEU A 222 20.54 3.78 13.19
N ASN A 223 19.82 3.00 14.01
CA ASN A 223 19.19 3.46 15.24
C ASN A 223 18.29 4.69 15.05
N ILE A 224 17.53 4.68 13.94
CA ILE A 224 16.52 5.69 13.59
C ILE A 224 15.21 5.00 13.18
N ASP A 225 14.17 5.78 12.94
CA ASP A 225 12.88 5.30 12.43
C ASP A 225 12.20 6.39 11.58
N GLU A 226 11.07 6.06 10.95
CA GLU A 226 10.23 7.06 10.29
C GLU A 226 9.65 8.07 11.31
N ASN A 227 9.35 9.27 10.83
CA ASN A 227 8.79 10.33 11.66
C ASN A 227 7.29 10.09 11.95
N GLU A 228 6.84 10.25 13.20
CA GLU A 228 5.44 10.07 13.60
C GLU A 228 4.48 11.12 13.01
N THR A 229 4.95 12.33 12.70
CA THR A 229 4.10 13.44 12.20
C THR A 229 4.20 13.68 10.71
N ASP A 230 5.30 13.30 10.09
CA ASP A 230 5.62 13.59 8.68
C ASP A 230 6.06 12.34 7.90
N GLY A 231 5.97 11.16 8.52
CA GLY A 231 6.29 9.89 7.88
C GLY A 231 5.23 9.43 6.88
N ALA A 232 5.48 8.28 6.27
CA ALA A 232 4.68 7.80 5.14
C ALA A 232 3.20 7.60 5.50
N LEU A 233 2.87 6.99 6.65
CA LEU A 233 1.47 6.81 7.06
C LEU A 233 0.75 8.13 7.36
N ALA A 234 1.46 9.14 7.89
CA ALA A 234 0.88 10.46 8.14
C ALA A 234 0.48 11.14 6.82
N LYS A 235 1.38 11.14 5.83
CA LYS A 235 1.09 11.65 4.47
C LYS A 235 -0.06 10.91 3.79
N ILE A 236 -0.07 9.59 3.85
CA ILE A 236 -1.16 8.80 3.26
C ILE A 236 -2.50 9.13 3.93
N LEU A 237 -2.53 9.33 5.25
CA LEU A 237 -3.77 9.72 5.93
C LEU A 237 -4.31 11.06 5.45
N GLU A 238 -3.44 12.05 5.24
CA GLU A 238 -3.83 13.35 4.66
C GLU A 238 -4.47 13.18 3.29
N VAL A 239 -3.91 12.33 2.44
CA VAL A 239 -4.46 12.00 1.11
C VAL A 239 -5.82 11.30 1.25
N LEU A 240 -5.94 10.31 2.13
CA LEU A 240 -7.19 9.59 2.37
C LEU A 240 -8.32 10.51 2.85
N ARG A 241 -8.01 11.50 3.71
CA ARG A 241 -8.95 12.54 4.14
C ARG A 241 -9.46 13.37 2.97
N GLN A 242 -8.56 13.82 2.12
CA GLN A 242 -8.90 14.62 0.95
C GLN A 242 -9.72 13.82 -0.07
N ILE A 243 -9.38 12.54 -0.27
CA ILE A 243 -10.16 11.65 -1.13
C ILE A 243 -11.57 11.44 -0.56
N ASN A 244 -11.72 11.16 0.74
CA ASN A 244 -13.02 10.99 1.37
C ASN A 244 -13.88 12.26 1.22
N TYR A 245 -13.31 13.44 1.56
CA TYR A 245 -13.98 14.73 1.39
C TYR A 245 -14.42 14.97 -0.06
N LYS A 246 -13.51 14.82 -1.03
CA LYS A 246 -13.83 15.02 -2.44
C LYS A 246 -14.89 14.03 -2.94
N PHE A 247 -14.81 12.77 -2.51
CA PHE A 247 -15.78 11.74 -2.89
C PHE A 247 -17.18 12.05 -2.38
N PHE A 248 -17.34 12.50 -1.13
CA PHE A 248 -18.66 12.73 -0.53
C PHE A 248 -19.21 14.14 -0.76
N ASP A 249 -18.36 15.17 -0.75
CA ASP A 249 -18.79 16.57 -0.72
C ASP A 249 -18.63 17.32 -2.06
N GLU A 250 -17.62 17.00 -2.87
CA GLU A 250 -17.36 17.75 -4.11
C GLU A 250 -17.96 17.10 -5.35
N LEU A 251 -17.93 15.76 -5.44
CA LEU A 251 -18.54 15.05 -6.55
C LEU A 251 -20.06 15.30 -6.59
N GLN A 252 -20.60 15.44 -7.79
CA GLN A 252 -22.03 15.59 -8.04
C GLN A 252 -22.67 14.23 -8.35
N GLY A 253 -24.00 14.15 -8.22
CA GLY A 253 -24.77 12.92 -8.49
C GLY A 253 -24.89 11.98 -7.29
N ASP A 254 -25.60 10.87 -7.48
CA ASP A 254 -25.90 9.90 -6.43
C ASP A 254 -24.64 9.18 -5.94
N LEU A 255 -24.53 8.96 -4.63
CA LEU A 255 -23.34 8.38 -3.99
C LEU A 255 -22.98 6.99 -4.54
N VAL A 256 -23.99 6.21 -4.94
CA VAL A 256 -23.81 4.85 -5.46
C VAL A 256 -23.17 4.81 -6.84
N ASP A 257 -23.31 5.88 -7.62
CA ASP A 257 -22.78 5.99 -8.98
C ASP A 257 -21.38 6.61 -9.02
N ARG A 258 -20.90 7.13 -7.89
CA ARG A 258 -19.55 7.72 -7.78
C ARG A 258 -18.48 6.63 -7.79
N ASP A 259 -17.28 7.02 -8.23
CA ASP A 259 -16.13 6.12 -8.30
C ASP A 259 -14.89 6.75 -7.68
N VAL A 260 -14.45 6.16 -6.56
CA VAL A 260 -13.28 6.60 -5.81
C VAL A 260 -11.99 6.54 -6.64
N ARG A 261 -11.92 5.67 -7.65
CA ARG A 261 -10.76 5.55 -8.55
C ARG A 261 -10.59 6.82 -9.38
N GLN A 262 -11.68 7.46 -9.79
CA GLN A 262 -11.63 8.73 -10.50
C GLN A 262 -11.12 9.85 -9.59
N VAL A 263 -11.55 9.85 -8.32
CA VAL A 263 -11.05 10.78 -7.31
C VAL A 263 -9.55 10.59 -7.12
N LEU A 264 -9.10 9.36 -6.85
CA LEU A 264 -7.69 9.02 -6.68
C LEU A 264 -6.85 9.41 -7.92
N SER A 265 -7.34 9.09 -9.12
CA SER A 265 -6.70 9.48 -10.37
C SER A 265 -6.57 11.00 -10.52
N SER A 266 -7.56 11.78 -10.04
CA SER A 266 -7.48 13.24 -10.07
C SER A 266 -6.40 13.79 -9.14
N PHE A 267 -6.22 13.20 -7.96
CA PHE A 267 -5.13 13.58 -7.05
C PHE A 267 -3.76 13.25 -7.65
N ARG A 268 -3.62 12.07 -8.29
CA ARG A 268 -2.39 11.66 -8.97
C ARG A 268 -2.01 12.61 -10.09
N GLY A 269 -2.95 12.93 -10.99
CA GLY A 269 -2.72 13.80 -12.16
C GLY A 269 -2.30 15.23 -11.80
N GLU A 270 -2.33 15.57 -10.53
CA GLU A 270 -2.06 16.88 -9.98
C GLU A 270 -0.60 16.99 -9.46
N VAL A 271 0.03 15.86 -9.13
CA VAL A 271 1.31 15.78 -8.41
C VAL A 271 2.46 16.40 -9.20
N LEU A 272 2.61 16.02 -10.48
CA LEU A 272 3.67 16.49 -11.37
C LEU A 272 3.11 17.36 -12.50
N ARG A 273 1.91 17.92 -12.32
CA ARG A 273 1.31 18.80 -13.32
C ARG A 273 2.25 19.96 -13.68
N GLY A 274 2.42 20.18 -14.98
CA GLY A 274 3.33 21.20 -15.51
C GLY A 274 4.79 20.73 -15.64
N CYS A 275 5.13 19.52 -15.17
CA CYS A 275 6.44 18.93 -15.45
C CYS A 275 6.46 18.36 -16.88
N VAL A 276 7.52 18.68 -17.62
CA VAL A 276 7.82 18.11 -18.93
C VAL A 276 9.09 17.29 -18.79
N ILE A 277 8.94 15.97 -18.91
CA ILE A 277 9.97 14.99 -18.55
C ILE A 277 10.52 14.31 -19.80
N VAL A 278 11.85 14.22 -19.87
CA VAL A 278 12.57 13.31 -20.78
C VAL A 278 13.29 12.27 -19.96
N PHE A 279 13.19 11.01 -20.38
CA PHE A 279 13.93 9.92 -19.77
C PHE A 279 15.16 9.62 -20.61
N SER A 280 16.30 9.42 -19.94
CA SER A 280 17.52 8.96 -20.59
C SER A 280 17.36 7.53 -21.13
N LEU A 281 18.07 7.22 -22.21
CA LEU A 281 17.95 5.93 -22.92
C LEU A 281 18.62 4.76 -22.18
N ASN A 282 19.30 5.02 -21.06
CA ASN A 282 19.93 3.99 -20.22
C ASN A 282 18.92 3.15 -19.41
N PHE A 283 17.64 3.54 -19.33
CA PHE A 283 16.57 2.73 -18.76
C PHE A 283 16.14 1.58 -19.70
N ARG A 284 16.99 0.56 -19.85
CA ARG A 284 16.66 -0.64 -20.63
C ARG A 284 15.58 -1.46 -19.91
N GLY A 285 14.39 -1.57 -20.50
CA GLY A 285 13.25 -2.34 -19.96
C GLY A 285 12.27 -1.50 -19.14
N ASP A 286 12.78 -0.65 -18.25
CA ASP A 286 11.95 0.10 -17.29
C ASP A 286 11.32 1.39 -17.84
N LEU A 287 11.81 1.88 -18.99
CA LEU A 287 11.37 3.16 -19.57
C LEU A 287 9.84 3.26 -19.73
N ARG A 288 9.18 2.16 -20.12
CA ARG A 288 7.71 2.13 -20.28
C ARG A 288 7.00 2.30 -18.94
N ILE A 289 7.54 1.70 -17.88
CA ILE A 289 6.99 1.76 -16.53
C ILE A 289 7.16 3.17 -15.97
N LEU A 290 8.38 3.71 -16.02
CA LEU A 290 8.66 5.07 -15.53
C LEU A 290 7.85 6.14 -16.26
N ARG A 291 7.72 6.03 -17.58
CA ARG A 291 6.87 6.94 -18.37
C ARG A 291 5.40 6.85 -17.93
N ARG A 292 4.87 5.64 -17.71
CA ARG A 292 3.50 5.45 -17.23
C ARG A 292 3.29 6.07 -15.85
N ILE A 293 4.26 5.93 -14.93
CA ILE A 293 4.18 6.57 -13.61
C ILE A 293 4.15 8.09 -13.76
N ALA A 294 5.06 8.68 -14.53
CA ALA A 294 5.10 10.13 -14.76
C ALA A 294 3.83 10.68 -15.40
N GLU A 295 3.31 10.02 -16.44
CA GLU A 295 2.05 10.42 -17.10
C GLU A 295 0.86 10.27 -16.15
N ARG A 296 0.80 9.21 -15.34
CA ARG A 296 -0.23 9.02 -14.29
C ARG A 296 -0.19 10.14 -13.24
N LEU A 297 1.01 10.65 -12.94
CA LEU A 297 1.20 11.77 -12.02
C LEU A 297 0.98 13.15 -12.67
N GLY A 298 0.53 13.21 -13.93
CA GLY A 298 0.19 14.46 -14.61
C GLY A 298 1.35 15.13 -15.36
N ALA A 299 2.52 14.49 -15.44
CA ALA A 299 3.63 15.02 -16.23
C ALA A 299 3.44 14.75 -17.74
N THR A 300 3.98 15.63 -18.56
CA THR A 300 4.07 15.43 -20.02
C THR A 300 5.41 14.76 -20.36
N CYS A 301 5.39 13.58 -20.99
CA CYS A 301 6.61 12.85 -21.32
C CYS A 301 7.00 12.96 -22.81
N LEU A 302 8.15 13.58 -23.09
CA LEU A 302 8.68 13.72 -24.45
C LEU A 302 9.64 12.59 -24.82
N LYS A 303 9.84 12.37 -26.13
CA LYS A 303 10.84 11.41 -26.65
C LYS A 303 12.21 12.04 -26.88
N LYS A 304 12.25 13.35 -27.05
CA LYS A 304 13.46 14.15 -27.31
C LYS A 304 13.39 15.42 -26.47
N HIS A 305 14.55 15.94 -26.10
CA HIS A 305 14.61 17.22 -25.40
C HIS A 305 14.36 18.40 -26.34
N ASP A 306 13.65 19.39 -25.82
CA ASP A 306 13.42 20.70 -26.41
C ASP A 306 13.36 21.75 -25.27
N PRO A 307 13.29 23.06 -25.56
CA PRO A 307 13.33 24.09 -24.53
C PRO A 307 12.23 24.00 -23.44
N THR A 308 11.10 23.32 -23.73
CA THR A 308 9.98 23.15 -22.79
C THR A 308 10.24 22.13 -21.70
N VAL A 309 11.23 21.25 -21.89
CA VAL A 309 11.60 20.24 -20.89
C VAL A 309 12.02 20.92 -19.59
N THR A 310 11.49 20.41 -18.48
CA THR A 310 11.83 20.88 -17.13
C THR A 310 12.72 19.87 -16.40
N HIS A 311 12.55 18.57 -16.65
CA HIS A 311 13.30 17.51 -15.98
C HIS A 311 13.86 16.48 -16.96
N VAL A 312 15.06 16.01 -16.66
CA VAL A 312 15.63 14.78 -17.23
C VAL A 312 15.78 13.76 -16.12
N VAL A 313 15.12 12.62 -16.29
CA VAL A 313 15.29 11.46 -15.41
C VAL A 313 16.36 10.56 -16.02
N ALA A 314 17.42 10.24 -15.28
CA ALA A 314 18.54 9.44 -15.76
C ALA A 314 19.14 8.55 -14.65
N THR A 315 19.94 7.54 -15.02
CA THR A 315 20.75 6.77 -14.04
C THR A 315 22.11 7.40 -13.75
N ASP A 316 22.62 8.21 -14.68
CA ASP A 316 23.98 8.78 -14.61
C ASP A 316 24.09 10.06 -15.47
N PHE A 317 25.27 10.70 -15.38
CA PHE A 317 25.59 11.96 -16.07
C PHE A 317 26.09 11.76 -17.51
N VAL A 318 26.28 10.53 -17.99
CA VAL A 318 27.11 10.27 -19.20
C VAL A 318 26.31 10.43 -20.49
N THR A 319 24.99 10.40 -20.41
CA THR A 319 24.11 10.43 -21.59
C THR A 319 24.02 11.80 -22.26
N LYS A 320 23.50 11.84 -23.48
CA LYS A 320 23.31 13.10 -24.22
C LYS A 320 22.28 13.97 -23.50
N GLU A 321 21.22 13.35 -23.01
CA GLU A 321 20.10 13.97 -22.32
C GLU A 321 20.56 14.59 -20.98
N SER A 322 21.40 13.89 -20.22
CA SER A 322 21.91 14.38 -18.94
C SER A 322 22.86 15.57 -19.09
N ARG A 323 23.74 15.57 -20.10
CA ARG A 323 24.61 16.71 -20.40
C ARG A 323 23.81 17.93 -20.83
N TRP A 324 22.87 17.73 -21.75
CA TRP A 324 21.96 18.79 -22.20
C TRP A 324 21.17 19.41 -21.04
N ALA A 325 20.69 18.59 -20.09
CA ALA A 325 19.96 19.09 -18.93
C ALA A 325 20.80 20.09 -18.13
N VAL A 326 22.08 19.82 -17.91
CA VAL A 326 22.96 20.72 -17.14
C VAL A 326 23.35 21.97 -17.93
N GLU A 327 23.65 21.83 -19.22
CA GLU A 327 23.91 22.97 -20.12
C GLU A 327 22.74 23.96 -20.13
N GLU A 328 21.50 23.45 -20.19
CA GLU A 328 20.26 24.22 -20.24
C GLU A 328 19.64 24.48 -18.85
N LYS A 329 20.36 24.19 -17.77
CA LYS A 329 19.94 24.39 -16.37
C LYS A 329 18.57 23.78 -16.03
N LYS A 330 18.30 22.59 -16.56
CA LYS A 330 17.14 21.76 -16.25
C LYS A 330 17.44 20.84 -15.07
N PHE A 331 16.41 20.33 -14.40
CA PHE A 331 16.59 19.39 -13.30
C PHE A 331 17.05 18.03 -13.81
N LEU A 332 18.19 17.54 -13.32
CA LEU A 332 18.71 16.20 -13.61
C LEU A 332 18.56 15.31 -12.37
N VAL A 333 17.51 14.49 -12.36
CA VAL A 333 17.13 13.67 -11.21
C VAL A 333 17.21 12.18 -11.52
N ASN A 334 17.40 11.38 -10.47
CA ASN A 334 17.35 9.93 -10.57
C ASN A 334 15.90 9.42 -10.46
N ARG A 335 15.66 8.14 -10.81
CA ARG A 335 14.30 7.56 -10.83
C ARG A 335 13.56 7.64 -9.49
N ARG A 336 14.27 7.67 -8.36
CA ARG A 336 13.67 7.71 -7.02
C ARG A 336 12.89 8.99 -6.76
N TRP A 337 13.19 10.08 -7.48
CA TRP A 337 12.38 11.30 -7.43
C TRP A 337 10.94 11.03 -7.87
N LEU A 338 10.79 10.26 -8.95
CA LEU A 338 9.48 9.90 -9.50
C LEU A 338 8.77 8.88 -8.61
N GLU A 339 9.50 7.88 -8.11
CA GLU A 339 8.97 6.87 -7.18
C GLU A 339 8.48 7.53 -5.88
N ALA A 340 9.28 8.41 -5.28
CA ALA A 340 8.89 9.16 -4.09
C ALA A 340 7.69 10.09 -4.35
N ALA A 341 7.63 10.74 -5.52
CA ALA A 341 6.45 11.54 -5.87
C ALA A 341 5.17 10.69 -5.96
N ASP A 342 5.26 9.46 -6.46
CA ASP A 342 4.14 8.50 -6.53
C ASP A 342 3.73 8.02 -5.12
N PHE A 343 4.70 7.70 -4.26
CA PHE A 343 4.44 7.20 -2.89
C PHE A 343 3.81 8.27 -1.98
N TYR A 344 4.29 9.52 -2.07
CA TYR A 344 3.90 10.59 -1.16
C TYR A 344 2.80 11.51 -1.72
N PHE A 345 2.32 11.27 -2.96
CA PHE A 345 1.32 12.11 -3.63
C PHE A 345 1.72 13.60 -3.67
N GLN A 346 3.02 13.87 -3.77
CA GLN A 346 3.57 15.21 -3.71
C GLN A 346 4.84 15.30 -4.55
N LYS A 347 4.99 16.38 -5.31
CA LYS A 347 6.25 16.68 -6.00
C LYS A 347 7.36 16.84 -4.96
N GLN A 348 8.39 16.02 -5.08
CA GLN A 348 9.52 16.04 -4.16
C GLN A 348 10.56 17.10 -4.56
N PRO A 349 11.29 17.68 -3.61
CA PRO A 349 12.40 18.59 -3.90
C PRO A 349 13.48 17.89 -4.72
N GLU A 350 13.79 18.42 -5.90
CA GLU A 350 14.68 17.80 -6.89
C GLU A 350 16.11 17.61 -6.35
N GLU A 351 16.57 18.51 -5.48
CA GLU A 351 17.90 18.50 -4.86
C GLU A 351 18.19 17.22 -4.07
N ASN A 352 17.15 16.57 -3.52
CA ASN A 352 17.29 15.34 -2.75
C ASN A 352 17.51 14.11 -3.64
N PHE A 353 17.35 14.26 -4.96
CA PHE A 353 17.36 13.17 -5.92
C PHE A 353 18.27 13.41 -7.13
N LEU A 354 19.23 14.33 -7.01
CA LEU A 354 20.20 14.58 -8.07
C LEU A 354 20.99 13.31 -8.43
N CYS A 355 21.40 13.19 -9.69
CA CYS A 355 22.31 12.12 -10.10
C CYS A 355 23.70 12.34 -9.46
N GLN A 356 24.29 11.31 -8.84
CA GLN A 356 25.50 11.40 -7.99
C GLN A 356 26.78 11.93 -8.67
N ASN A 357 26.77 12.23 -9.97
CA ASN A 357 27.89 12.84 -10.70
C ASN A 357 27.66 14.29 -11.16
N ALA A 358 26.53 14.92 -10.79
CA ALA A 358 26.26 16.32 -11.14
C ALA A 358 27.06 17.34 -10.28
N LEU A 359 27.68 16.88 -9.18
CA LEU A 359 28.41 17.72 -8.23
C LEU A 359 29.89 17.96 -8.59
N VAL A 360 30.43 17.32 -9.64
CA VAL A 360 31.88 17.37 -9.96
C VAL A 360 32.21 18.38 -11.09
N SER A 361 31.23 19.00 -11.73
CA SER A 361 31.47 19.96 -12.82
C SER A 361 31.26 21.43 -12.43
N GLY A 362 31.37 21.75 -11.14
CA GLY A 362 31.23 23.11 -10.60
C GLY A 362 32.37 23.45 -9.65
N SER A 363 33.61 23.40 -10.13
CA SER A 363 34.79 23.96 -9.46
C SER A 363 35.66 24.72 -10.44
#